data_AF-F4T086-F1
#
_entry.id   AF-F4T086-F1
#
_cell.length_a   1.000
_cell.length_b   1.000
_cell.length_c   1.000
_cell.angle_alpha   90.00
_cell.angle_beta   90.00
_cell.angle_gamma   90.00
#
_symmetry.space_group_name_H-M   'P 1'
#
loop_
_entity.id
_entity.type
_entity.pdbx_description
1 polymer ?
#
loop_
_entity_poly.entity_id
_entity_poly.type
_entity_poly.pdbx_seq_one_letter_code
_entity_poly.pdbx_strand_id
1 'polypeptide(L)'
;MQRKKYDPNLPKNLTYRRRDKAYYWRNPLTKEEFTLGKISRRDAVAQAIEANHYIYKNYSPAALIEKLKGFDSFTMADWIERYKTILIRRKVSRNTYKIRVNQLETIKEKLGGILLTEITTRHIAEFLDLWIEGGKNTMAGSMRSVLSDMFREAIVEGRISQNPVTPTRAPKIVVTRERLKLKTYNCIREAADQLPAWFPLAMDLALVTGQRREDITNMRFSDIYDDRLHIRQIKTGMMIAIPLSLSLPVAGLRLGTVVEQCRLVSRGDYLISAGIRKNSPDGSIHPDGLTKKFVAARKLTGIQFSENPPTFHEIRSLAGRLYKETCGEEFAQRLLGHTSEKTTKMYLDEREKTYLLL
;
A
#
# COMPACT_ATOMS: atom_id res chain seq x y z
N MET A 1 69.14 -22.69 -3.06
CA MET A 1 67.88 -22.96 -3.79
C MET A 1 67.64 -21.83 -4.79
N GLN A 2 67.79 -22.09 -6.09
CA GLN A 2 67.62 -21.08 -7.14
C GLN A 2 66.16 -20.59 -7.20
N ARG A 3 65.94 -19.28 -7.08
CA ARG A 3 64.63 -18.64 -7.32
C ARG A 3 64.17 -19.01 -8.73
N LYS A 4 63.09 -19.80 -8.85
CA LYS A 4 62.40 -20.05 -10.14
C LYS A 4 62.12 -18.69 -10.77
N LYS A 5 62.76 -18.39 -11.90
CA LYS A 5 62.56 -17.14 -12.68
C LYS A 5 61.06 -16.97 -12.93
N TYR A 6 60.46 -15.99 -12.26
CA TYR A 6 59.14 -15.49 -12.60
C TYR A 6 59.23 -14.91 -14.00
N ASP A 7 58.44 -15.43 -14.95
CA ASP A 7 58.30 -14.81 -16.27
C ASP A 7 57.32 -13.64 -16.11
N PRO A 8 57.78 -12.38 -16.20
CA PRO A 8 56.92 -11.21 -16.00
C PRO A 8 55.80 -11.09 -17.04
N ASN A 9 55.87 -11.87 -18.14
CA ASN A 9 54.89 -11.85 -19.20
C ASN A 9 53.84 -12.97 -19.10
N LEU A 10 53.76 -13.67 -17.96
CA LEU A 10 52.69 -14.61 -17.65
C LEU A 10 51.81 -14.06 -16.51
N PRO A 11 50.48 -14.28 -16.56
CA PRO A 11 49.57 -13.94 -15.47
C PRO A 11 50.05 -14.55 -14.14
N LYS A 12 49.64 -13.91 -13.03
CA LYS A 12 49.87 -14.46 -11.68
C LYS A 12 49.45 -15.93 -11.62
N ASN A 13 50.17 -16.71 -10.82
CA ASN A 13 49.94 -18.14 -10.61
C ASN A 13 50.19 -19.06 -11.82
N LEU A 14 50.49 -18.53 -13.02
CA LEU A 14 50.85 -19.33 -14.21
C LEU A 14 52.38 -19.39 -14.37
N THR A 15 52.91 -20.58 -14.67
CA THR A 15 54.32 -20.81 -14.98
C THR A 15 54.49 -21.72 -16.19
N TYR A 16 55.54 -21.49 -16.97
CA TYR A 16 55.91 -22.37 -18.07
C TYR A 16 57.15 -23.18 -17.70
N ARG A 17 57.09 -24.51 -17.86
CA ARG A 17 58.22 -25.40 -17.57
C ARG A 17 58.85 -25.90 -18.86
N ARG A 18 60.09 -25.45 -19.13
CA ARG A 18 60.84 -25.82 -20.33
C ARG A 18 61.13 -27.33 -20.43
N ARG A 19 61.33 -28.00 -19.29
CA ARG A 19 61.58 -29.46 -19.23
C ARG A 19 60.41 -30.26 -19.82
N ASP A 20 59.19 -29.87 -19.47
CA ASP A 20 57.98 -30.63 -19.81
C ASP A 20 57.23 -30.02 -21.01
N LYS A 21 57.71 -28.87 -21.51
CA LYS A 21 57.09 -28.03 -22.55
C LYS A 21 55.60 -27.75 -22.28
N ALA A 22 55.25 -27.55 -21.00
CA ALA A 22 53.87 -27.42 -20.55
C ALA A 22 53.68 -26.24 -19.59
N TYR A 23 52.44 -25.74 -19.55
CA TYR A 23 52.01 -24.71 -18.61
C TYR A 23 51.45 -25.32 -17.33
N TYR A 24 51.75 -24.69 -16.20
CA TYR A 24 51.29 -25.08 -14.88
C TYR A 24 50.70 -23.88 -14.16
N TRP A 25 49.49 -24.02 -13.66
CA TRP A 25 48.83 -23.02 -12.84
C TRP A 25 48.75 -23.50 -11.40
N ARG A 26 49.11 -22.63 -10.44
CA ARG A 26 49.15 -22.97 -9.02
C ARG A 26 48.03 -22.27 -8.26
N ASN A 27 47.16 -23.03 -7.62
CA ASN A 27 46.12 -22.47 -6.77
C ASN A 27 46.77 -21.72 -5.59
N PRO A 28 46.54 -20.40 -5.43
CA PRO A 28 47.17 -19.62 -4.37
C PRO A 28 46.61 -19.93 -2.97
N LEU A 29 45.40 -20.51 -2.87
CA LEU A 29 44.74 -20.89 -1.62
C LEU A 29 45.17 -22.29 -1.18
N THR A 30 45.02 -23.30 -2.04
CA THR A 30 45.32 -24.71 -1.70
C THR A 30 46.78 -25.10 -1.94
N LYS A 31 47.55 -24.25 -2.62
CA LYS A 31 48.95 -24.47 -3.04
C LYS A 31 49.17 -25.60 -4.04
N GLU A 32 48.10 -26.29 -4.45
CA GLU A 32 48.08 -27.35 -5.45
C GLU A 32 48.41 -26.81 -6.86
N GLU A 33 49.14 -27.60 -7.65
CA GLU A 33 49.52 -27.26 -9.02
C GLU A 33 48.74 -28.10 -10.03
N PHE A 34 48.12 -27.43 -11.00
CA PHE A 34 47.39 -28.03 -12.12
C PHE A 34 48.21 -27.85 -13.40
N THR A 35 48.37 -28.92 -14.17
CA THR A 35 48.96 -28.83 -15.52
C THR A 35 47.90 -28.48 -16.54
N LEU A 36 48.17 -27.49 -17.39
CA LEU A 36 47.32 -27.13 -18.53
C LEU A 36 47.77 -27.87 -19.81
N GLY A 37 48.79 -28.72 -19.73
CA GLY A 37 49.35 -29.45 -20.86
C GLY A 37 50.12 -28.56 -21.86
N LYS A 38 50.29 -29.10 -23.08
CA LYS A 38 51.01 -28.46 -24.20
C LYS A 38 50.07 -27.59 -25.05
N ILE A 39 49.37 -26.67 -24.42
CA ILE A 39 48.47 -25.73 -25.10
C ILE A 39 49.21 -24.46 -25.56
N SER A 40 48.60 -23.69 -26.44
CA SER A 40 49.18 -22.43 -26.90
C SER A 40 49.34 -21.45 -25.73
N ARG A 41 50.32 -20.55 -25.83
CA ARG A 41 50.53 -19.51 -24.81
C ARG A 41 49.26 -18.69 -24.58
N ARG A 42 48.52 -18.39 -25.64
CA ARG A 42 47.28 -17.60 -25.59
C ARG A 42 46.22 -18.31 -24.75
N ASP A 43 46.03 -19.61 -24.97
CA ASP A 43 45.01 -20.39 -24.26
C ASP A 43 45.40 -20.61 -22.79
N ALA A 44 46.68 -20.86 -22.51
CA ALA A 44 47.18 -20.97 -21.15
C ALA A 44 46.99 -19.66 -20.36
N VAL A 45 47.24 -18.52 -20.99
CA VAL A 45 47.02 -17.19 -20.39
C VAL A 45 45.53 -16.97 -20.13
N ALA A 46 44.65 -17.31 -21.08
CA ALA A 46 43.21 -17.14 -20.92
C ALA A 46 42.65 -17.97 -19.76
N GLN A 47 42.98 -19.27 -19.69
CA GLN A 47 42.55 -20.16 -18.61
C GLN A 47 43.10 -19.72 -17.24
N ALA A 48 44.35 -19.25 -17.19
CA ALA A 48 44.93 -18.76 -15.95
C ALA A 48 44.26 -17.48 -15.44
N ILE A 49 43.89 -16.56 -16.33
CA ILE A 49 43.16 -15.33 -15.97
C ILE A 49 41.78 -15.70 -15.42
N GLU A 50 41.07 -16.62 -16.08
CA GLU A 50 39.77 -17.12 -15.63
C GLU A 50 39.84 -17.77 -14.25
N ALA A 51 40.79 -18.69 -14.05
CA ALA A 51 40.99 -19.37 -12.76
C ALA A 51 41.38 -18.40 -11.64
N ASN A 52 42.21 -17.39 -11.94
CA ASN A 52 42.55 -16.35 -10.97
C ASN A 52 41.33 -15.52 -10.58
N HIS A 53 40.50 -15.11 -11.54
CA HIS A 53 39.28 -14.34 -11.26
C HIS A 53 38.29 -15.14 -10.41
N TYR A 54 38.13 -16.44 -10.69
CA TYR A 54 37.30 -17.35 -9.90
C TYR A 54 37.77 -17.42 -8.44
N ILE A 55 39.07 -17.59 -8.21
CA ILE A 55 39.62 -17.75 -6.85
C ILE A 55 39.56 -16.46 -6.03
N TYR A 56 39.88 -15.32 -6.63
CA TYR A 56 39.90 -14.06 -5.88
C TYR A 56 38.51 -13.50 -5.61
N LYS A 57 37.42 -14.20 -5.97
CA LYS A 57 36.02 -13.74 -5.90
C LYS A 57 35.81 -12.35 -6.51
N ASN A 58 36.72 -11.91 -7.38
CA ASN A 58 36.65 -10.63 -8.09
C ASN A 58 35.92 -10.78 -9.44
N TYR A 59 34.89 -11.64 -9.47
CA TYR A 59 34.06 -11.83 -10.63
C TYR A 59 32.96 -10.77 -10.64
N SER A 60 33.20 -9.66 -11.34
CA SER A 60 32.13 -8.95 -12.05
C SER A 60 32.54 -8.80 -13.53
N PRO A 61 32.30 -9.82 -14.36
CA PRO A 61 32.40 -9.71 -15.82
C PRO A 61 31.15 -9.09 -16.44
N ALA A 62 30.20 -8.68 -15.60
CA ALA A 62 28.96 -8.05 -15.99
C ALA A 62 29.24 -6.79 -16.83
N ALA A 63 30.17 -5.93 -16.43
CA ALA A 63 30.31 -4.60 -17.05
C ALA A 63 30.60 -4.58 -18.56
N LEU A 64 31.37 -5.54 -19.11
CA LEU A 64 31.68 -5.56 -20.55
C LEU A 64 30.70 -6.44 -21.34
N ILE A 65 30.29 -7.59 -20.79
CA ILE A 65 29.30 -8.46 -21.45
C ILE A 65 27.91 -7.83 -21.43
N GLU A 66 27.52 -7.10 -20.39
CA GLU A 66 26.26 -6.34 -20.33
C GLU A 66 26.26 -5.15 -21.29
N LYS A 67 27.39 -4.42 -21.39
CA LYS A 67 27.59 -3.41 -22.45
C LYS A 67 27.50 -4.02 -23.86
N LEU A 68 28.03 -5.22 -24.06
CA LEU A 68 27.97 -5.93 -25.35
C LEU A 68 26.57 -6.53 -25.63
N LYS A 69 25.78 -6.83 -24.60
CA LYS A 69 24.38 -7.32 -24.73
C LYS A 69 23.35 -6.20 -24.84
N GLY A 70 23.74 -4.93 -24.72
CA GLY A 70 22.83 -3.78 -24.86
C GLY A 70 21.84 -3.61 -23.72
N PHE A 71 22.01 -4.31 -22.59
CA PHE A 71 21.24 -4.04 -21.38
C PHE A 71 21.97 -2.95 -20.62
N ASP A 72 21.47 -1.70 -20.73
CA ASP A 72 21.76 -0.70 -19.71
C ASP A 72 21.53 -1.35 -18.35
N SER A 73 22.57 -1.36 -17.50
CA SER A 73 22.55 -1.96 -16.16
C SER A 73 21.57 -1.19 -15.27
N PHE A 74 20.28 -1.46 -15.45
CA PHE A 74 19.19 -0.71 -14.85
C PHE A 74 18.96 -1.24 -13.44
N THR A 75 19.24 -0.42 -12.44
CA THR A 75 19.05 -0.82 -11.04
C THR A 75 17.57 -0.77 -10.66
N MET A 76 17.23 -1.43 -9.56
CA MET A 76 15.91 -1.31 -8.96
C MET A 76 15.59 0.16 -8.62
N ALA A 77 16.57 0.94 -8.17
CA ALA A 77 16.40 2.36 -7.90
C ALA A 77 16.05 3.17 -9.17
N ASP A 78 16.74 2.92 -10.28
CA ASP A 78 16.46 3.59 -11.57
C ASP A 78 15.05 3.25 -12.06
N TRP A 79 14.64 1.99 -11.89
CA TRP A 79 13.29 1.53 -12.22
C TRP A 79 12.20 2.13 -11.36
N ILE A 80 12.48 2.37 -10.08
CA ILE A 80 11.53 3.06 -9.22
C ILE A 80 11.28 4.49 -9.72
N GLU A 81 12.31 5.23 -10.14
CA GLU A 81 12.13 6.59 -10.67
C GLU A 81 11.35 6.59 -12.00
N ARG A 82 11.66 5.63 -12.89
CA ARG A 82 10.89 5.42 -14.12
C ARG A 82 9.43 5.09 -13.81
N TYR A 83 9.18 4.19 -12.87
CA TYR A 83 7.84 3.76 -12.49
C TYR A 83 7.02 4.87 -11.83
N LYS A 84 7.64 5.79 -11.06
CA LYS A 84 6.96 7.00 -10.57
C LYS A 84 6.42 7.85 -11.72
N THR A 85 7.18 7.97 -12.81
CA THR A 85 6.73 8.69 -14.03
C THR A 85 5.53 7.97 -14.67
N ILE A 86 5.53 6.64 -14.69
CA ILE A 86 4.40 5.84 -15.18
C ILE A 86 3.15 6.09 -14.33
N LEU A 87 3.28 6.12 -12.99
CA LEU A 87 2.16 6.42 -12.09
C LEU A 87 1.54 7.80 -12.35
N ILE A 88 2.36 8.82 -12.62
CA ILE A 88 1.88 10.16 -12.99
C ILE A 88 1.09 10.11 -14.30
N ARG A 89 1.61 9.42 -15.33
CA ARG A 89 0.92 9.26 -16.63
C ARG A 89 -0.41 8.54 -16.51
N ARG A 90 -0.52 7.59 -15.57
CA ARG A 90 -1.77 6.87 -15.24
C ARG A 90 -2.81 7.73 -14.51
N LYS A 91 -2.51 9.00 -14.18
CA LYS A 91 -3.42 9.95 -13.51
C LYS A 91 -4.04 9.39 -12.22
N VAL A 92 -3.27 8.64 -11.44
CA VAL A 92 -3.74 8.13 -10.14
C VAL A 92 -4.07 9.29 -9.20
N SER A 93 -5.02 9.10 -8.28
CA SER A 93 -5.39 10.16 -7.33
C SER A 93 -4.19 10.60 -6.49
N ARG A 94 -4.15 11.87 -6.07
CA ARG A 94 -3.04 12.44 -5.27
C ARG A 94 -2.71 11.61 -4.03
N ASN A 95 -3.74 11.12 -3.32
CA ASN A 95 -3.54 10.32 -2.12
C ASN A 95 -3.00 8.91 -2.46
N THR A 96 -3.50 8.30 -3.53
CA THR A 96 -2.97 7.02 -4.03
C THR A 96 -1.50 7.17 -4.43
N TYR A 97 -1.15 8.23 -5.18
CA TYR A 97 0.23 8.52 -5.57
C TYR A 97 1.13 8.64 -4.34
N LYS A 98 0.73 9.45 -3.35
CA LYS A 98 1.48 9.64 -2.10
C LYS A 98 1.75 8.31 -1.38
N ILE A 99 0.72 7.46 -1.25
CA ILE A 99 0.88 6.14 -0.62
C ILE A 99 1.84 5.25 -1.42
N ARG A 100 1.70 5.21 -2.74
CA ARG A 100 2.57 4.41 -3.62
C ARG A 100 4.01 4.89 -3.59
N VAL A 101 4.25 6.20 -3.59
CA VAL A 101 5.61 6.78 -3.48
C VAL A 101 6.26 6.38 -2.16
N ASN A 102 5.55 6.50 -1.04
CA ASN A 102 6.10 6.06 0.24
C ASN A 102 6.48 4.57 0.24
N GLN A 103 5.67 3.73 -0.41
CA GLN A 103 5.98 2.31 -0.57
C GLN A 103 7.21 2.09 -1.44
N LEU A 104 7.33 2.84 -2.53
CA LEU A 104 8.49 2.80 -3.43
C LEU A 104 9.77 3.26 -2.74
N GLU A 105 9.73 4.28 -1.87
CA GLU A 105 10.90 4.67 -1.07
C GLU A 105 11.35 3.53 -0.15
N THR A 106 10.42 2.85 0.53
CA THR A 106 10.77 1.68 1.35
C THR A 106 11.36 0.53 0.52
N ILE A 107 10.86 0.31 -0.69
CA ILE A 107 11.43 -0.68 -1.62
C ILE A 107 12.84 -0.25 -2.05
N LYS A 108 13.03 1.04 -2.38
CA LYS A 108 14.30 1.62 -2.80
C LYS A 108 15.37 1.48 -1.73
N GLU A 109 15.03 1.72 -0.47
CA GLU A 109 15.96 1.58 0.67
C GLU A 109 16.50 0.15 0.82
N LYS A 110 15.69 -0.88 0.50
CA LYS A 110 16.06 -2.29 0.72
C LYS A 110 16.62 -2.98 -0.52
N LEU A 111 16.07 -2.70 -1.69
CA LEU A 111 16.36 -3.41 -2.94
C LEU A 111 17.00 -2.51 -4.00
N GLY A 112 17.12 -1.20 -3.76
CA GLY A 112 17.48 -0.20 -4.77
C GLY A 112 18.83 -0.42 -5.44
N GLY A 113 19.82 -0.94 -4.71
CA GLY A 113 21.18 -1.18 -5.22
C GLY A 113 21.34 -2.45 -6.07
N ILE A 114 20.31 -3.30 -6.15
CA ILE A 114 20.36 -4.56 -6.91
C ILE A 114 19.95 -4.27 -8.37
N LEU A 115 20.57 -4.97 -9.32
CA LEU A 115 20.15 -4.91 -10.72
C LEU A 115 18.73 -5.45 -10.87
N LEU A 116 17.91 -4.80 -11.70
CA LEU A 116 16.52 -5.19 -11.88
C LEU A 116 16.37 -6.64 -12.37
N THR A 117 17.31 -7.10 -13.19
CA THR A 117 17.42 -8.47 -13.72
C THR A 117 17.85 -9.51 -12.69
N GLU A 118 18.50 -9.09 -11.61
CA GLU A 118 19.00 -9.96 -10.53
C GLU A 118 18.02 -10.08 -9.36
N ILE A 119 16.90 -9.35 -9.38
CA ILE A 119 15.87 -9.48 -8.35
C ILE A 119 15.17 -10.84 -8.50
N THR A 120 15.42 -11.72 -7.53
CA THR A 120 14.81 -13.06 -7.46
C THR A 120 13.55 -13.06 -6.60
N THR A 121 12.73 -14.11 -6.75
CA THR A 121 11.59 -14.39 -5.87
C THR A 121 11.99 -14.42 -4.39
N ARG A 122 13.20 -14.88 -4.07
CA ARG A 122 13.72 -14.94 -2.70
C ARG A 122 13.87 -13.54 -2.11
N HIS A 123 14.44 -12.58 -2.86
CA HIS A 123 14.54 -11.20 -2.41
C HIS A 123 13.17 -10.59 -2.11
N ILE A 124 12.17 -10.91 -2.94
CA ILE A 124 10.79 -10.45 -2.72
C ILE A 124 10.19 -11.07 -1.44
N ALA A 125 10.38 -12.37 -1.23
CA ALA A 125 9.88 -13.06 -0.04
C ALA A 125 10.49 -12.47 1.25
N GLU A 126 11.83 -12.39 1.32
CA GLU A 126 12.55 -11.83 2.47
C GLU A 126 12.13 -10.37 2.76
N PHE A 127 11.88 -9.58 1.71
CA PHE A 127 11.37 -8.22 1.88
C PHE A 127 9.95 -8.18 2.48
N LEU A 128 9.05 -9.07 2.05
CA LEU A 128 7.68 -9.13 2.56
C LEU A 128 7.61 -9.65 4.00
N ASP A 129 8.52 -10.54 4.39
CA ASP A 129 8.59 -11.16 5.72
C ASP A 129 8.77 -10.12 6.83
N LEU A 130 9.44 -8.99 6.54
CA LEU A 130 9.57 -7.84 7.44
C LEU A 130 8.24 -7.35 8.05
N TRP A 131 7.13 -7.54 7.32
CA TRP A 131 5.78 -7.21 7.82
C TRP A 131 5.00 -8.43 8.25
N ILE A 132 5.19 -9.59 7.62
CA ILE A 132 4.44 -10.80 7.94
C ILE A 132 4.78 -11.29 9.35
N GLU A 133 6.07 -11.30 9.70
CA GLU A 133 6.53 -11.71 11.05
C GLU A 133 5.96 -10.79 12.14
N GLY A 134 5.79 -9.50 11.82
CA GLY A 134 5.17 -8.51 12.71
C GLY A 134 3.63 -8.50 12.69
N GLY A 135 2.98 -9.46 12.03
CA GLY A 135 1.52 -9.55 11.90
C GLY A 135 0.88 -8.46 11.01
N LYS A 136 1.68 -7.68 10.27
CA LYS A 136 1.25 -6.55 9.43
C LYS A 136 0.87 -7.01 8.02
N ASN A 137 0.04 -8.06 7.93
CA ASN A 137 -0.33 -8.72 6.67
C ASN A 137 -0.92 -7.78 5.62
N THR A 138 -1.70 -6.77 6.03
CA THR A 138 -2.25 -5.76 5.11
C THR A 138 -1.14 -4.95 4.42
N MET A 139 -0.09 -4.59 5.16
CA MET A 139 1.04 -3.84 4.59
C MET A 139 1.85 -4.73 3.65
N ALA A 140 2.15 -5.97 4.05
CA ALA A 140 2.81 -6.95 3.19
C ALA A 140 2.03 -7.16 1.88
N GLY A 141 0.71 -7.36 1.95
CA GLY A 141 -0.15 -7.50 0.78
C GLY A 141 -0.12 -6.26 -0.13
N SER A 142 -0.12 -5.05 0.47
CA SER A 142 -0.02 -3.81 -0.30
C SER A 142 1.36 -3.63 -0.95
N MET A 143 2.44 -3.96 -0.26
CA MET A 143 3.81 -3.91 -0.80
C MET A 143 3.97 -4.88 -1.96
N ARG A 144 3.50 -6.13 -1.79
CA ARG A 144 3.48 -7.14 -2.86
C ARG A 144 2.70 -6.65 -4.08
N SER A 145 1.57 -5.96 -3.87
CA SER A 145 0.79 -5.38 -4.97
C SER A 145 1.56 -4.30 -5.74
N VAL A 146 2.31 -3.41 -5.06
CA VAL A 146 3.17 -2.42 -5.73
C VAL A 146 4.26 -3.10 -6.53
N LEU A 147 4.99 -4.02 -5.89
CA LEU A 147 6.08 -4.75 -6.53
C LEU A 147 5.58 -5.47 -7.78
N SER A 148 4.45 -6.17 -7.68
CA SER A 148 3.88 -6.91 -8.80
C SER A 148 3.52 -6.00 -9.98
N ASP A 149 2.92 -4.84 -9.74
CA ASP A 149 2.58 -3.88 -10.80
C ASP A 149 3.84 -3.23 -11.40
N MET A 150 4.80 -2.85 -10.56
CA MET A 150 6.07 -2.27 -10.98
C MET A 150 6.89 -3.23 -11.86
N PHE A 151 7.00 -4.51 -11.48
CA PHE A 151 7.69 -5.51 -12.30
C PHE A 151 6.89 -5.89 -13.56
N ARG A 152 5.57 -5.74 -13.56
CA ARG A 152 4.78 -5.90 -14.79
C ARG A 152 5.12 -4.81 -15.80
N GLU A 153 5.22 -3.56 -15.37
CA GLU A 153 5.65 -2.46 -16.24
C GLU A 153 7.09 -2.64 -16.75
N ALA A 154 7.97 -3.25 -15.95
CA ALA A 154 9.33 -3.57 -16.38
C ALA A 154 9.38 -4.59 -17.53
N ILE A 155 8.44 -5.54 -17.53
CA ILE A 155 8.25 -6.49 -18.64
C ILE A 155 7.74 -5.76 -19.88
N VAL A 156 6.76 -4.84 -19.72
CA VAL A 156 6.22 -4.05 -20.83
C VAL A 156 7.31 -3.20 -21.50
N GLU A 157 8.24 -2.64 -20.72
CA GLU A 157 9.41 -1.92 -21.26
C GLU A 157 10.57 -2.83 -21.68
N GLY A 158 10.39 -4.16 -21.68
CA GLY A 158 11.39 -5.13 -22.15
C GLY A 158 12.65 -5.25 -21.28
N ARG A 159 12.62 -4.75 -20.03
CA ARG A 159 13.77 -4.75 -19.12
C ARG A 159 14.00 -6.11 -18.46
N ILE A 160 12.92 -6.87 -18.27
CA ILE A 160 12.93 -8.22 -17.70
C ILE A 160 11.92 -9.10 -18.44
N SER A 161 12.08 -10.42 -18.35
CA SER A 161 11.20 -11.39 -19.02
C SER A 161 10.13 -12.00 -18.11
N GLN A 162 10.35 -12.02 -16.79
CA GLN A 162 9.46 -12.67 -15.83
C GLN A 162 9.31 -11.84 -14.56
N ASN A 163 8.10 -11.83 -13.99
CA ASN A 163 7.82 -11.06 -12.78
C ASN A 163 8.15 -11.89 -11.53
N PRO A 164 9.21 -11.54 -10.77
CA PRO A 164 9.68 -12.32 -9.62
C PRO A 164 8.70 -12.33 -8.44
N VAL A 165 7.68 -11.47 -8.46
CA VAL A 165 6.65 -11.40 -7.42
C VAL A 165 5.59 -12.48 -7.62
N THR A 166 5.38 -12.95 -8.84
CA THR A 166 4.29 -13.89 -9.20
C THR A 166 4.25 -15.14 -8.33
N PRO A 167 5.38 -15.83 -8.05
CA PRO A 167 5.36 -17.06 -7.25
C PRO A 167 5.09 -16.83 -5.76
N THR A 168 5.27 -15.60 -5.26
CA THR A 168 5.01 -15.27 -3.85
C THR A 168 3.51 -15.30 -3.56
N ARG A 169 3.12 -15.70 -2.34
CA ARG A 169 1.72 -15.73 -1.94
C ARG A 169 1.31 -14.41 -1.29
N ALA A 170 0.12 -13.93 -1.61
CA ALA A 170 -0.47 -12.82 -0.86
C ALA A 170 -0.80 -13.30 0.57
N PRO A 171 -0.45 -12.54 1.60
CA PRO A 171 -0.77 -12.91 2.98
C PRO A 171 -2.28 -12.90 3.18
N LYS A 172 -2.80 -13.84 3.98
CA LYS A 172 -4.22 -13.88 4.35
C LYS A 172 -4.51 -12.69 5.27
N ILE A 173 -5.39 -11.80 4.83
CA ILE A 173 -5.82 -10.64 5.62
C ILE A 173 -7.10 -11.03 6.36
N VAL A 174 -7.04 -11.04 7.68
CA VAL A 174 -8.21 -11.16 8.56
C VAL A 174 -8.58 -9.76 9.03
N VAL A 175 -9.83 -9.35 8.83
CA VAL A 175 -10.29 -8.04 9.28
C VAL A 175 -10.56 -8.11 10.78
N THR A 176 -9.77 -7.39 11.57
CA THR A 176 -9.83 -7.41 13.05
C THR A 176 -10.70 -6.30 13.64
N ARG A 177 -11.04 -5.27 12.86
CA ARG A 177 -11.83 -4.14 13.35
C ARG A 177 -13.24 -4.56 13.73
N GLU A 178 -13.62 -4.22 14.96
CA GLU A 178 -14.93 -4.45 15.55
C GLU A 178 -16.02 -3.61 14.86
N ARG A 179 -17.24 -4.18 14.77
CA ARG A 179 -18.42 -3.47 14.28
C ARG A 179 -19.02 -2.58 15.35
N LEU A 180 -19.56 -1.43 14.93
CA LEU A 180 -20.26 -0.52 15.83
C LEU A 180 -21.73 -0.92 15.98
N LYS A 181 -22.15 -1.34 17.18
CA LYS A 181 -23.56 -1.62 17.50
C LYS A 181 -24.34 -0.32 17.79
N LEU A 182 -25.65 -0.32 17.54
CA LEU A 182 -26.48 0.88 17.73
C LEU A 182 -26.45 1.39 19.18
N LYS A 183 -26.57 0.49 20.17
CA LYS A 183 -26.48 0.85 21.60
C LYS A 183 -25.17 1.57 21.92
N THR A 184 -24.05 1.04 21.45
CA THR A 184 -22.72 1.64 21.62
C THR A 184 -22.59 2.96 20.88
N TYR A 185 -23.14 3.07 19.66
CA TYR A 185 -23.19 4.33 18.92
C TYR A 185 -23.93 5.41 19.72
N ASN A 186 -25.10 5.10 20.30
CA ASN A 186 -25.90 6.06 21.07
C ASN A 186 -25.10 6.61 22.26
N CYS A 187 -24.41 5.75 23.03
CA CYS A 187 -23.55 6.21 24.13
C CYS A 187 -22.41 7.12 23.65
N ILE A 188 -21.76 6.80 22.53
CA ILE A 188 -20.69 7.64 21.97
C ILE A 188 -21.27 8.97 21.46
N ARG A 189 -22.47 8.95 20.88
CA ARG A 189 -23.15 10.12 20.35
C ARG A 189 -23.56 11.08 21.47
N GLU A 190 -24.04 10.59 22.60
CA GLU A 190 -24.34 11.39 23.79
C GLU A 190 -23.05 12.00 24.38
N ALA A 191 -21.99 11.19 24.52
CA ALA A 191 -20.70 11.70 24.97
C ALA A 191 -20.08 12.75 24.02
N ALA A 192 -20.45 12.73 22.74
CA ALA A 192 -20.01 13.71 21.76
C ALA A 192 -20.54 15.12 22.05
N ASP A 193 -21.62 15.29 22.82
CA ASP A 193 -22.17 16.62 23.18
C ASP A 193 -21.21 17.42 24.07
N GLN A 194 -20.23 16.77 24.70
CA GLN A 194 -19.13 17.42 25.43
C GLN A 194 -17.99 17.90 24.50
N LEU A 195 -18.04 17.57 23.21
CA LEU A 195 -17.07 17.98 22.19
C LEU A 195 -17.60 19.19 21.41
N PRO A 196 -16.81 19.81 20.51
CA PRO A 196 -17.28 20.96 19.76
C PRO A 196 -18.61 20.67 19.04
N ALA A 197 -19.56 21.61 19.10
CA ALA A 197 -20.95 21.42 18.70
C ALA A 197 -21.17 20.86 17.28
N TRP A 198 -20.24 21.10 16.35
CA TRP A 198 -20.32 20.54 14.99
C TRP A 198 -20.12 19.02 14.95
N PHE A 199 -19.46 18.42 15.95
CA PHE A 199 -19.06 17.00 15.93
C PHE A 199 -20.23 16.03 16.19
N PRO A 200 -21.10 16.25 17.20
CA PRO A 200 -22.39 15.58 17.31
C PRO A 200 -23.16 15.50 15.98
N LEU A 201 -23.30 16.65 15.30
CA LEU A 201 -24.01 16.75 14.03
C LEU A 201 -23.29 16.00 12.90
N ALA A 202 -21.96 15.96 12.91
CA ALA A 202 -21.19 15.15 11.96
C ALA A 202 -21.47 13.65 12.13
N MET A 203 -21.69 13.16 13.36
CA MET A 203 -22.09 11.77 13.61
C MET A 203 -23.51 11.51 13.09
N ASP A 204 -24.44 12.42 13.35
CA ASP A 204 -25.84 12.29 12.89
C ASP A 204 -25.94 12.32 11.36
N LEU A 205 -25.22 13.25 10.71
CA LEU A 205 -25.10 13.28 9.25
C LEU A 205 -24.51 11.97 8.71
N ALA A 206 -23.45 11.45 9.33
CA ALA A 206 -22.83 10.20 8.89
C ALA A 206 -23.77 9.00 9.05
N LEU A 207 -24.56 8.94 10.12
CA LEU A 207 -25.50 7.85 10.35
C LEU A 207 -26.71 7.93 9.41
N VAL A 208 -27.34 9.10 9.28
CA VAL A 208 -28.56 9.26 8.47
C VAL A 208 -28.26 9.16 6.97
N THR A 209 -27.12 9.67 6.50
CA THR A 209 -26.77 9.64 5.07
C THR A 209 -25.95 8.40 4.67
N GLY A 210 -25.32 7.73 5.63
CA GLY A 210 -24.40 6.63 5.38
C GLY A 210 -23.15 7.02 4.59
N GLN A 211 -22.79 8.29 4.43
CA GLN A 211 -21.65 8.69 3.59
C GLN A 211 -20.28 8.50 4.24
N ARG A 212 -19.20 8.52 3.44
CA ARG A 212 -17.83 8.38 3.96
C ARG A 212 -17.44 9.66 4.69
N ARG A 213 -16.53 9.55 5.67
CA ARG A 213 -16.05 10.71 6.44
C ARG A 213 -15.51 11.83 5.55
N GLU A 214 -14.84 11.50 4.45
CA GLU A 214 -14.31 12.48 3.50
C GLU A 214 -15.45 13.20 2.76
N ASP A 215 -16.52 12.49 2.43
CA ASP A 215 -17.70 13.09 1.79
C ASP A 215 -18.42 14.00 2.79
N ILE A 216 -18.61 13.55 4.05
CA ILE A 216 -19.25 14.30 5.14
C ILE A 216 -18.58 15.67 5.38
N THR A 217 -17.24 15.72 5.41
CA THR A 217 -16.53 16.99 5.62
C THR A 217 -16.59 17.96 4.44
N ASN A 218 -17.01 17.49 3.26
CA ASN A 218 -17.07 18.30 2.04
C ASN A 218 -18.50 18.70 1.64
N MET A 219 -19.53 18.22 2.35
CA MET A 219 -20.91 18.62 2.09
C MET A 219 -21.10 20.11 2.35
N ARG A 220 -21.70 20.83 1.40
CA ARG A 220 -22.01 22.26 1.50
C ARG A 220 -23.51 22.50 1.49
N PHE A 221 -23.92 23.62 2.07
CA PHE A 221 -25.32 24.03 2.03
C PHE A 221 -25.80 24.31 0.60
N SER A 222 -24.89 24.72 -0.29
CA SER A 222 -25.15 24.89 -1.73
C SER A 222 -25.45 23.59 -2.47
N ASP A 223 -25.07 22.44 -1.89
CA ASP A 223 -25.36 21.12 -2.49
C ASP A 223 -26.80 20.67 -2.21
N ILE A 224 -27.58 21.50 -1.50
CA ILE A 224 -28.97 21.23 -1.15
C ILE A 224 -29.88 22.05 -2.06
N TYR A 225 -30.60 21.35 -2.93
CA TYR A 225 -31.60 21.88 -3.85
C TYR A 225 -32.61 20.78 -4.18
N ASP A 226 -33.80 21.14 -4.68
CA ASP A 226 -34.89 20.19 -4.99
C ASP A 226 -35.21 19.23 -3.83
N ASP A 227 -35.24 19.77 -2.60
CA ASP A 227 -35.46 19.03 -1.35
C ASP A 227 -34.53 17.82 -1.15
N ARG A 228 -33.32 17.90 -1.72
CA ARG A 228 -32.33 16.83 -1.73
C ARG A 228 -30.92 17.36 -1.45
N LEU A 229 -30.16 16.58 -0.69
CA LEU A 229 -28.72 16.74 -0.53
C LEU A 229 -28.01 15.97 -1.66
N HIS A 230 -27.35 16.71 -2.53
CA HIS A 230 -26.61 16.16 -3.67
C HIS A 230 -25.15 15.91 -3.30
N ILE A 231 -24.69 14.67 -3.48
CA ILE A 231 -23.35 14.24 -3.05
C ILE A 231 -22.66 13.57 -4.23
N ARG A 232 -21.48 14.09 -4.58
CA ARG A 232 -20.54 13.40 -5.46
C ARG A 232 -19.43 12.77 -4.61
N GLN A 233 -19.49 11.45 -4.45
CA GLN A 233 -18.54 10.71 -3.61
C GLN A 233 -17.11 10.86 -4.15
N ILE A 234 -16.18 11.31 -3.29
CA ILE A 234 -14.80 11.62 -3.68
C ILE A 234 -14.05 10.38 -4.16
N LYS A 235 -14.28 9.24 -3.50
CA LYS A 235 -13.51 8.01 -3.78
C LYS A 235 -13.92 7.33 -5.09
N THR A 236 -15.21 7.32 -5.41
CA THR A 236 -15.78 6.51 -6.51
C THR A 236 -16.36 7.36 -7.62
N GLY A 237 -16.60 8.65 -7.40
CA GLY A 237 -17.28 9.54 -8.34
C GLY A 237 -18.80 9.35 -8.40
N MET A 238 -19.37 8.42 -7.62
CA MET A 238 -20.82 8.17 -7.60
C MET A 238 -21.58 9.40 -7.16
N MET A 239 -22.65 9.73 -7.89
CA MET A 239 -23.54 10.84 -7.61
C MET A 239 -24.83 10.33 -6.98
N ILE A 240 -25.20 10.89 -5.84
CA ILE A 240 -26.36 10.46 -5.05
C ILE A 240 -27.13 11.70 -4.61
N ALA A 241 -28.45 11.69 -4.77
CA ALA A 241 -29.33 12.74 -4.29
C ALA A 241 -30.22 12.20 -3.17
N ILE A 242 -29.91 12.56 -1.93
CA ILE A 242 -30.60 12.03 -0.74
C ILE A 242 -31.72 12.98 -0.35
N PRO A 243 -32.99 12.55 -0.30
CA PRO A 243 -34.09 13.43 0.05
C PRO A 243 -34.00 13.89 1.51
N LEU A 244 -34.28 15.18 1.78
CA LEU A 244 -34.30 15.73 3.14
C LEU A 244 -35.39 15.08 4.02
N SER A 245 -36.39 14.44 3.40
CA SER A 245 -37.38 13.61 4.08
C SER A 245 -36.85 12.26 4.57
N LEU A 246 -35.64 11.84 4.17
CA LEU A 246 -35.04 10.60 4.63
C LEU A 246 -34.98 10.58 6.17
N SER A 247 -35.58 9.54 6.74
CA SER A 247 -35.62 9.32 8.17
C SER A 247 -35.02 7.97 8.53
N LEU A 248 -34.43 7.93 9.73
CA LEU A 248 -33.95 6.73 10.39
C LEU A 248 -34.59 6.68 11.78
N PRO A 249 -35.85 6.21 11.90
CA PRO A 249 -36.64 6.30 13.13
C PRO A 249 -35.98 5.61 14.33
N VAL A 250 -35.30 4.48 14.11
CA VAL A 250 -34.58 3.73 15.15
C VAL A 250 -33.47 4.55 15.84
N ALA A 251 -32.97 5.60 15.17
CA ALA A 251 -32.00 6.54 15.72
C ALA A 251 -32.61 7.93 16.02
N GLY A 252 -33.92 8.12 15.80
CA GLY A 252 -34.59 9.41 15.96
C GLY A 252 -34.12 10.49 14.98
N LEU A 253 -33.54 10.12 13.83
CA LEU A 253 -32.94 11.06 12.89
C LEU A 253 -33.83 11.31 11.66
N ARG A 254 -33.86 12.55 11.20
CA ARG A 254 -34.35 12.96 9.88
C ARG A 254 -33.34 13.90 9.25
N LEU A 255 -32.97 13.66 7.99
CA LEU A 255 -31.90 14.41 7.33
C LEU A 255 -32.18 15.92 7.33
N GLY A 256 -33.40 16.34 6.97
CA GLY A 256 -33.78 17.76 6.98
C GLY A 256 -33.60 18.41 8.36
N THR A 257 -33.99 17.73 9.43
CA THR A 257 -33.81 18.24 10.81
C THR A 257 -32.33 18.38 11.15
N VAL A 258 -31.50 17.41 10.79
CA VAL A 258 -30.04 17.48 11.03
C VAL A 258 -29.41 18.62 10.23
N VAL A 259 -29.82 18.83 8.98
CA VAL A 259 -29.36 19.95 8.15
C VAL A 259 -29.71 21.30 8.79
N GLU A 260 -30.92 21.46 9.30
CA GLU A 260 -31.31 22.71 9.97
C GLU A 260 -30.50 22.94 11.25
N GLN A 261 -30.21 21.90 12.04
CA GLN A 261 -29.30 22.03 13.19
C GLN A 261 -27.87 22.39 12.75
N CYS A 262 -27.40 21.84 11.63
CA CYS A 262 -26.13 22.21 11.02
C CYS A 262 -26.09 23.70 10.65
N ARG A 263 -27.19 24.29 10.13
CA ARG A 263 -27.23 25.73 9.80
C ARG A 263 -27.02 26.62 11.03
N LEU A 264 -27.53 26.20 12.19
CA LEU A 264 -27.42 26.97 13.44
C LEU A 264 -26.01 26.93 14.04
N VAL A 265 -25.28 25.82 13.83
CA VAL A 265 -23.99 25.57 14.49
C VAL A 265 -22.79 25.82 13.57
N SER A 266 -22.93 25.52 12.28
CA SER A 266 -21.86 25.61 11.31
C SER A 266 -21.46 27.06 11.06
N ARG A 267 -20.15 27.33 11.03
CA ARG A 267 -19.59 28.67 10.83
C ARG A 267 -18.90 28.77 9.46
N GLY A 268 -19.62 28.49 8.38
CA GLY A 268 -19.13 28.55 7.00
C GLY A 268 -20.08 27.85 6.02
N ASP A 269 -19.64 27.69 4.77
CA ASP A 269 -20.48 27.13 3.69
C ASP A 269 -20.74 25.62 3.82
N TYR A 270 -19.91 24.94 4.61
CA TYR A 270 -20.00 23.51 4.85
C TYR A 270 -21.10 23.17 5.85
N LEU A 271 -21.76 22.01 5.69
CA LEU A 271 -22.73 21.51 6.67
C LEU A 271 -22.10 21.35 8.06
N ILE A 272 -20.81 20.98 8.10
CA ILE A 272 -20.02 20.93 9.32
C ILE A 272 -18.78 21.81 9.18
N SER A 273 -18.78 22.94 9.87
CA SER A 273 -17.64 23.86 9.94
C SER A 273 -17.31 24.20 11.38
N ALA A 274 -16.02 24.39 11.61
CA ALA A 274 -15.49 24.81 12.88
C ALA A 274 -15.10 26.31 12.88
N GLY A 275 -15.47 27.04 11.82
CA GLY A 275 -15.10 28.43 11.56
C GLY A 275 -13.73 28.57 10.90
N ILE A 276 -13.46 29.76 10.36
CA ILE A 276 -12.17 30.13 9.76
C ILE A 276 -11.07 30.04 10.82
N ARG A 277 -9.98 29.34 10.49
CA ARG A 277 -8.80 29.13 11.34
C ARG A 277 -7.53 29.21 10.50
N LYS A 278 -6.38 29.42 11.14
CA LYS A 278 -5.07 29.47 10.44
C LYS A 278 -4.83 28.28 9.49
N ASN A 279 -5.22 27.07 9.91
CA ASN A 279 -5.04 25.84 9.13
C ASN A 279 -6.31 25.41 8.35
N SER A 280 -7.35 26.24 8.36
CA SER A 280 -8.61 26.03 7.63
C SER A 280 -9.20 27.40 7.25
N PRO A 281 -8.64 28.04 6.20
CA PRO A 281 -9.03 29.40 5.81
C PRO A 281 -10.46 29.47 5.25
N ASP A 282 -11.02 28.35 4.78
CA ASP A 282 -12.39 28.23 4.27
C ASP A 282 -13.36 27.62 5.30
N GLY A 283 -12.90 27.36 6.54
CA GLY A 283 -13.70 26.75 7.60
C GLY A 283 -13.93 25.23 7.44
N SER A 284 -13.36 24.60 6.41
CA SER A 284 -13.45 23.15 6.21
C SER A 284 -12.86 22.35 7.37
N ILE A 285 -13.41 21.16 7.61
CA ILE A 285 -12.90 20.22 8.61
C ILE A 285 -12.09 19.15 7.90
N HIS A 286 -10.83 18.94 8.30
CA HIS A 286 -10.06 17.82 7.78
C HIS A 286 -10.69 16.48 8.23
N PRO A 287 -10.79 15.44 7.36
CA PRO A 287 -11.42 14.14 7.72
C PRO A 287 -10.84 13.46 8.95
N ASP A 288 -9.54 13.65 9.23
CA ASP A 288 -8.91 13.13 10.44
C ASP A 288 -9.41 13.81 11.72
N GLY A 289 -9.97 15.02 11.63
CA GLY A 289 -10.67 15.68 12.72
C GLY A 289 -11.85 14.84 13.22
N LEU A 290 -12.66 14.29 12.31
CA LEU A 290 -13.76 13.37 12.64
C LEU A 290 -13.24 12.11 13.35
N THR A 291 -12.15 11.55 12.85
CA THR A 291 -11.59 10.32 13.43
C THR A 291 -11.03 10.56 14.83
N LYS A 292 -10.29 11.65 15.03
CA LYS A 292 -9.73 12.02 16.34
C LYS A 292 -10.83 12.35 17.35
N LYS A 293 -11.86 13.10 16.94
CA LYS A 293 -12.99 13.43 17.81
C LYS A 293 -13.85 12.22 18.15
N PHE A 294 -14.03 11.29 17.22
CA PHE A 294 -14.71 10.02 17.53
C PHE A 294 -13.94 9.19 18.55
N VAL A 295 -12.62 9.13 18.45
CA VAL A 295 -11.79 8.48 19.48
C VAL A 295 -11.93 9.20 20.83
N ALA A 296 -11.98 10.53 20.85
CA ALA A 296 -12.22 11.29 22.08
C ALA A 296 -13.60 10.99 22.69
N ALA A 297 -14.67 11.04 21.89
CA ALA A 297 -16.03 10.71 22.34
C ALA A 297 -16.11 9.27 22.88
N ARG A 298 -15.47 8.33 22.18
CA ARG A 298 -15.38 6.94 22.64
C ARG A 298 -14.72 6.83 24.02
N LYS A 299 -13.60 7.54 24.24
CA LYS A 299 -12.92 7.55 25.55
C LYS A 299 -13.80 8.13 26.66
N LEU A 300 -14.61 9.15 26.36
CA LEU A 300 -15.53 9.76 27.33
C LEU A 300 -16.63 8.79 27.81
N THR A 301 -17.00 7.79 27.01
CA THR A 301 -18.03 6.81 27.41
C THR A 301 -17.58 5.85 28.53
N GLY A 302 -16.28 5.67 28.74
CA GLY A 302 -15.74 4.64 29.64
C GLY A 302 -15.99 3.19 29.19
N ILE A 303 -16.63 2.96 28.03
CA ILE A 303 -16.89 1.62 27.49
C ILE A 303 -15.56 0.95 27.14
N GLN A 304 -15.39 -0.30 27.58
CA GLN A 304 -14.25 -1.12 27.20
C GLN A 304 -14.47 -1.70 25.81
N PHE A 305 -13.47 -1.55 24.94
CA PHE A 305 -13.50 -2.08 23.58
C PHE A 305 -12.39 -3.12 23.40
N SER A 306 -12.51 -3.92 22.34
CA SER A 306 -11.43 -4.81 21.90
C SER A 306 -10.16 -4.04 21.51
N GLU A 307 -9.07 -4.77 21.24
CA GLU A 307 -7.81 -4.19 20.73
C GLU A 307 -7.99 -3.38 19.43
N ASN A 308 -9.02 -3.70 18.65
CA ASN A 308 -9.30 -3.08 17.35
C ASN A 308 -10.69 -2.41 17.37
N PRO A 309 -10.86 -1.35 18.17
CA PRO A 309 -12.17 -0.77 18.44
C PRO A 309 -12.79 -0.11 17.20
N PRO A 310 -14.12 0.05 17.13
CA PRO A 310 -14.78 0.68 16.01
C PRO A 310 -14.27 2.11 15.81
N THR A 311 -14.23 2.53 14.55
CA THR A 311 -13.79 3.89 14.15
C THR A 311 -14.99 4.66 13.61
N PHE A 312 -14.83 5.97 13.36
CA PHE A 312 -15.90 6.78 12.74
C PHE A 312 -16.45 6.15 11.44
N HIS A 313 -15.60 5.46 10.68
CA HIS A 313 -16.02 4.76 9.46
C HIS A 313 -17.03 3.62 9.69
N GLU A 314 -17.09 3.05 10.89
CA GLU A 314 -18.08 2.02 11.22
C GLU A 314 -19.50 2.59 11.35
N ILE A 315 -19.68 3.91 11.52
CA ILE A 315 -21.00 4.56 11.45
C ILE A 315 -21.65 4.27 10.09
N ARG A 316 -20.87 4.25 9.01
CA ARG A 316 -21.36 3.93 7.67
C ARG A 316 -21.82 2.48 7.53
N SER A 317 -21.13 1.53 8.17
CA SER A 317 -21.58 0.12 8.20
C SER A 317 -22.84 -0.03 9.06
N LEU A 318 -22.92 0.66 10.20
CA LEU A 318 -24.11 0.72 11.03
C LEU A 318 -25.30 1.29 10.26
N ALA A 319 -25.15 2.44 9.58
CA ALA A 319 -26.17 3.02 8.71
C ALA A 319 -26.67 2.01 7.68
N GLY A 320 -25.75 1.33 6.98
CA GLY A 320 -26.11 0.30 6.00
C GLY A 320 -26.96 -0.82 6.58
N ARG A 321 -26.59 -1.34 7.77
CA ARG A 321 -27.35 -2.41 8.45
C ARG A 321 -28.74 -1.95 8.88
N LEU A 322 -28.84 -0.76 9.50
CA LEU A 322 -30.13 -0.22 9.95
C LEU A 322 -31.08 0.06 8.76
N TYR A 323 -30.55 0.60 7.65
CA TYR A 323 -31.36 0.80 6.44
C TYR A 323 -31.69 -0.50 5.71
N LYS A 324 -30.84 -1.53 5.81
CA LYS A 324 -31.18 -2.87 5.31
C LYS A 324 -32.39 -3.42 6.04
N GLU A 325 -32.41 -3.32 7.36
CA GLU A 325 -33.51 -3.83 8.20
C GLU A 325 -34.82 -3.07 7.96
N THR A 326 -34.75 -1.76 7.73
CA THR A 326 -35.94 -0.89 7.61
C THR A 326 -36.44 -0.70 6.18
N CYS A 327 -35.54 -0.69 5.19
CA CYS A 327 -35.84 -0.33 3.80
C CYS A 327 -35.34 -1.36 2.76
N GLY A 328 -34.67 -2.44 3.19
CA GLY A 328 -34.12 -3.47 2.33
C GLY A 328 -32.69 -3.23 1.84
N GLU A 329 -32.05 -4.31 1.38
CA GLU A 329 -30.64 -4.32 0.97
C GLU A 329 -30.36 -3.41 -0.24
N GLU A 330 -31.29 -3.35 -1.20
CA GLU A 330 -31.16 -2.51 -2.39
C GLU A 330 -31.12 -1.01 -2.03
N PHE A 331 -31.98 -0.58 -1.10
CA PHE A 331 -31.98 0.80 -0.63
C PHE A 331 -30.65 1.14 0.05
N ALA A 332 -30.18 0.27 0.96
CA ALA A 332 -28.90 0.45 1.62
C ALA A 332 -27.72 0.49 0.62
N GLN A 333 -27.74 -0.37 -0.41
CA GLN A 333 -26.74 -0.37 -1.48
C GLN A 333 -26.70 0.97 -2.22
N ARG A 334 -27.86 1.48 -2.64
CA ARG A 334 -28.02 2.74 -3.38
C ARG A 334 -27.58 3.92 -2.51
N LEU A 335 -28.00 3.98 -1.25
CA LEU A 335 -27.62 5.04 -0.30
C LEU A 335 -26.11 5.08 -0.09
N LEU A 336 -25.47 3.90 0.05
CA LEU A 336 -24.03 3.82 0.17
C LEU A 336 -23.30 4.11 -1.17
N GLY A 337 -23.98 4.12 -2.32
CA GLY A 337 -23.34 4.31 -3.62
C GLY A 337 -22.42 3.14 -3.98
N HIS A 338 -22.79 1.92 -3.61
CA HIS A 338 -22.06 0.72 -4.00
C HIS A 338 -22.61 0.17 -5.31
N THR A 339 -21.75 0.07 -6.33
CA THR A 339 -22.13 -0.51 -7.64
C THR A 339 -22.20 -2.04 -7.60
N SER A 340 -21.46 -2.68 -6.68
CA SER A 340 -21.39 -4.14 -6.57
C SER A 340 -22.00 -4.63 -5.26
N GLU A 341 -22.89 -5.61 -5.37
CA GLU A 341 -23.50 -6.32 -4.23
C GLU A 341 -22.45 -6.89 -3.27
N LYS A 342 -21.33 -7.40 -3.80
CA LYS A 342 -20.22 -7.93 -2.99
C LYS A 342 -19.70 -6.89 -2.00
N THR A 343 -19.64 -5.62 -2.43
CA THR A 343 -19.21 -4.52 -1.54
C THR A 343 -20.27 -4.26 -0.48
N THR A 344 -21.55 -4.26 -0.86
CA THR A 344 -22.66 -4.10 0.08
C THR A 344 -22.68 -5.19 1.14
N LYS A 345 -22.59 -6.47 0.74
CA LYS A 345 -22.53 -7.61 1.68
C LYS A 345 -21.40 -7.47 2.70
N MET A 346 -20.21 -7.01 2.28
CA MET A 346 -19.10 -6.73 3.21
C MET A 346 -19.40 -5.62 4.23
N TYR A 347 -20.29 -4.68 3.94
CA TYR A 347 -20.70 -3.61 4.87
C TYR A 347 -21.84 -4.05 5.79
N LEU A 348 -22.69 -4.96 5.30
CA LEU A 348 -23.84 -5.49 6.04
C LEU A 348 -23.49 -6.67 6.95
N ASP A 349 -22.35 -7.30 6.72
CA ASP A 349 -21.83 -8.38 7.57
C ASP A 349 -21.47 -7.87 8.98
N GLU A 350 -22.12 -8.44 9.99
CA GLU A 350 -21.90 -8.16 11.41
C GLU A 350 -20.59 -8.74 11.95
N ARG A 351 -19.97 -9.65 11.18
CA ARG A 351 -18.72 -10.36 11.51
C ARG A 351 -18.81 -11.19 12.79
N GLU A 352 -20.01 -11.41 13.30
CA GLU A 352 -20.26 -12.34 14.39
C GLU A 352 -20.26 -13.77 13.83
N LYS A 353 -19.50 -14.66 14.44
CA LYS A 353 -19.55 -16.08 14.11
C LYS A 353 -20.75 -16.68 14.80
N THR A 354 -21.88 -16.76 14.10
CA THR A 354 -23.07 -17.45 14.58
C THR A 354 -23.10 -18.88 14.02
N TYR A 355 -23.56 -19.83 14.81
CA TYR A 355 -23.85 -21.17 14.32
C TYR A 355 -25.08 -21.10 13.42
N LEU A 356 -24.99 -21.67 12.23
CA LEU A 356 -26.16 -21.86 11.37
C LEU A 356 -26.90 -23.11 11.85
N LEU A 357 -28.13 -22.92 12.33
CA LEU A 357 -29.06 -24.02 12.55
C LEU A 357 -29.57 -24.44 11.16
N LEU A 358 -29.32 -25.69 10.77
CA LEU A 358 -29.71 -26.27 9.48
C LEU A 358 -31.12 -26.84 9.54
#